data_AF-A0A1Y3AXZ6-F1
#
_entry.id   AF-A0A1Y3AXZ6-F1
#
_cell.length_a   1.000
_cell.length_b   1.000
_cell.length_c   1.000
_cell.angle_alpha   90.00
_cell.angle_beta   90.00
_cell.angle_gamma   90.00
#
_symmetry.space_group_name_H-M   'P 1'
#
loop_
_entity.id
_entity.type
_entity.pdbx_description
1 polymer ?
#
loop_
_entity_poly.entity_id
_entity_poly.type
_entity_poly.pdbx_seq_one_letter_code
_entity_poly.pdbx_strand_id
1 'polypeptide(L)'
;DLISQSVNLDHFRGLIFPGGFSYADVLGSARGWAATLKFNSNVEQQLQRFKHRNDTFSLGVCNGCQLMALLGWVGNKSNGTQGTLLTHNTSGRFECRFSSVMIPEKTPAMMLNGMQGSVMGVWVAHGEGRFVFESDQIKKSVKDFVSLIYVDDDNKPATM
;
A
#
# COMPACT_ATOMS: atom_id res chain seq x y z
N ASP A 1 2.53 19.40 -11.71
CA ASP A 1 3.17 19.32 -10.38
C ASP A 1 2.18 19.81 -9.32
N LEU A 2 2.01 19.04 -8.24
CA LEU A 2 1.05 19.34 -7.17
C LEU A 2 1.56 20.46 -6.24
N ILE A 3 2.89 20.58 -6.08
CA ILE A 3 3.50 21.58 -5.20
C ILE A 3 3.35 22.98 -5.81
N SER A 4 3.71 23.15 -7.09
CA SER A 4 3.49 24.39 -7.84
C SER A 4 2.04 24.66 -8.24
N GLN A 5 1.10 23.78 -7.87
CA GLN A 5 -0.33 23.88 -8.24
C GLN A 5 -0.62 23.89 -9.74
N SER A 6 0.33 23.47 -10.58
CA SER A 6 0.10 23.29 -12.01
C SER A 6 -0.86 22.13 -12.30
N VAL A 7 -1.08 21.24 -11.33
CA VAL A 7 -2.06 20.14 -11.38
C VAL A 7 -2.85 20.12 -10.07
N ASN A 8 -4.15 19.83 -10.15
CA ASN A 8 -5.03 19.64 -8.99
C ASN A 8 -5.67 18.25 -9.03
N LEU A 9 -5.63 17.52 -7.90
CA LEU A 9 -6.24 16.20 -7.73
C LEU A 9 -7.78 16.19 -7.89
N ASP A 10 -8.44 17.34 -7.75
CA ASP A 10 -9.89 17.49 -7.92
C ASP A 10 -10.34 17.07 -9.34
N HIS A 11 -9.46 17.17 -10.34
CA HIS A 11 -9.75 16.80 -11.74
C HIS A 11 -9.59 15.30 -12.03
N PHE A 12 -9.12 14.50 -11.07
CA PHE A 12 -8.82 13.09 -11.26
C PHE A 12 -9.78 12.20 -10.49
N ARG A 13 -10.03 11.00 -11.05
CA ARG A 13 -10.78 9.91 -10.41
C ARG A 13 -9.84 8.84 -9.85
N GLY A 14 -8.67 8.67 -10.44
CA GLY A 14 -7.69 7.66 -10.04
C GLY A 14 -6.39 8.30 -9.59
N LEU A 15 -5.81 7.78 -8.51
CA LEU A 15 -4.47 8.15 -8.04
C LEU A 15 -3.61 6.90 -7.85
N ILE A 16 -2.54 6.78 -8.62
CA ILE A 16 -1.61 5.65 -8.53
C ILE A 16 -0.31 6.15 -7.92
N PHE A 17 0.12 5.51 -6.83
CA PHE A 17 1.43 5.67 -6.24
C PHE A 17 2.34 4.56 -6.78
N PRO A 18 3.25 4.87 -7.72
CA PRO A 18 4.10 3.86 -8.34
C PRO A 18 5.14 3.27 -7.37
N GLY A 19 5.72 2.14 -7.77
CA GLY A 19 6.89 1.56 -7.11
C GLY A 19 8.18 2.30 -7.45
N GLY A 20 9.28 1.89 -6.81
CA GLY A 20 10.60 2.49 -6.99
C GLY A 20 11.34 2.63 -5.66
N PHE A 21 12.29 3.56 -5.60
CA PHE A 21 13.06 3.91 -4.41
C PHE A 21 13.01 5.43 -4.24
N SER A 22 11.85 5.96 -3.81
CA SER A 22 11.69 7.41 -3.68
C SER A 22 12.69 7.95 -2.65
N TYR A 23 13.42 9.01 -3.02
CA TYR A 23 14.56 9.53 -2.24
C TYR A 23 15.62 8.47 -1.90
N ALA A 24 15.79 7.46 -2.78
CA ALA A 24 16.68 6.32 -2.60
C ALA A 24 16.47 5.57 -1.26
N ASP A 25 15.30 5.72 -0.64
CA ASP A 25 14.93 5.15 0.66
C ASP A 25 15.96 5.44 1.79
N VAL A 26 16.74 6.53 1.68
CA VAL A 26 17.85 6.89 2.59
C VAL A 26 17.41 7.06 4.04
N LEU A 27 16.15 7.43 4.28
CA LEU A 27 15.56 7.59 5.61
C LEU A 27 14.54 6.50 5.94
N GLY A 28 14.56 5.39 5.20
CA GLY A 28 13.55 4.34 5.21
C GLY A 28 12.56 4.50 4.06
N SER A 29 11.98 3.39 3.61
CA SER A 29 11.26 3.39 2.33
C SER A 29 10.08 4.34 2.31
N ALA A 30 9.99 5.14 1.25
CA ALA A 30 8.96 6.16 1.02
C ALA A 30 8.81 7.25 2.08
N ARG A 31 9.69 7.33 3.09
CA ARG A 31 9.56 8.31 4.19
C ARG A 31 9.77 9.75 3.73
N GLY A 32 10.78 9.99 2.90
CA GLY A 32 11.02 11.31 2.31
C GLY A 32 9.81 11.78 1.51
N TRP A 33 9.23 10.86 0.72
CA TRP A 33 8.04 11.14 -0.07
C TRP A 33 6.81 11.43 0.79
N ALA A 34 6.58 10.62 1.83
CA ALA A 34 5.51 10.85 2.80
C ALA A 34 5.65 12.20 3.50
N ALA A 35 6.89 12.59 3.87
CA ALA A 35 7.16 13.88 4.49
C ALA A 35 6.81 15.05 3.55
N THR A 36 7.21 14.98 2.28
CA THR A 36 6.87 16.01 1.29
C THR A 36 5.35 16.17 1.11
N LEU A 37 4.59 15.07 1.13
CA LEU A 37 3.14 15.11 0.98
C LEU A 37 2.43 15.61 2.25
N LYS A 38 2.89 15.19 3.44
CA LYS A 38 2.27 15.56 4.73
C LYS A 38 2.59 16.98 5.17
N PHE A 39 3.82 17.43 4.97
CA PHE A 39 4.27 18.73 5.47
C PHE A 39 4.07 19.87 4.48
N ASN A 40 3.57 19.59 3.27
CA ASN A 40 3.05 20.60 2.36
C ASN A 40 1.53 20.70 2.53
N SER A 41 1.08 21.73 3.25
CA SER A 41 -0.33 21.91 3.62
C SER A 41 -1.29 21.89 2.42
N ASN A 42 -0.88 22.46 1.28
CA ASN A 42 -1.69 22.45 0.06
C ASN A 42 -1.85 21.03 -0.52
N VAL A 43 -0.74 20.29 -0.62
CA VAL A 43 -0.77 18.91 -1.14
C VAL A 43 -1.52 17.99 -0.19
N GLU A 44 -1.30 18.13 1.12
CA GLU A 44 -2.03 17.38 2.15
C GLU A 44 -3.54 17.59 2.02
N GLN A 45 -3.99 18.84 1.89
CA GLN A 45 -5.41 19.15 1.73
C GLN A 45 -6.00 18.56 0.44
N GLN A 46 -5.27 18.61 -0.68
CA GLN A 46 -5.70 17.99 -1.94
C GLN A 46 -5.85 16.47 -1.79
N LEU A 47 -4.89 15.81 -1.12
CA LEU A 47 -4.94 14.38 -0.84
C LEU A 47 -6.11 14.00 0.07
N GLN A 48 -6.38 14.79 1.11
CA GLN A 48 -7.54 14.57 1.97
C GLN A 48 -8.85 14.73 1.19
N ARG A 49 -9.00 15.79 0.38
CA ARG A 49 -10.19 15.95 -0.48
C ARG A 49 -10.36 14.78 -1.43
N PHE A 50 -9.29 14.34 -2.10
CA PHE A 50 -9.31 13.20 -3.00
C PHE A 50 -9.77 11.92 -2.30
N LYS A 51 -9.25 11.63 -1.09
CA LYS A 51 -9.58 10.45 -0.30
C LYS A 51 -11.04 10.40 0.17
N HIS A 52 -11.65 11.55 0.44
CA HIS A 52 -13.03 11.63 0.96
C HIS A 52 -14.10 11.68 -0.14
N ARG A 53 -13.71 11.77 -1.41
CA ARG A 53 -14.64 11.69 -2.54
C ARG A 53 -15.10 10.25 -2.74
N ASN A 54 -16.40 10.05 -2.91
CA ASN A 54 -17.00 8.72 -3.11
C ASN A 54 -16.83 8.18 -4.55
N ASP A 55 -16.22 8.96 -5.43
CA ASP A 55 -16.05 8.66 -6.84
C ASP A 55 -14.57 8.58 -7.25
N THR A 56 -13.71 8.25 -6.29
CA THR A 56 -12.27 8.10 -6.52
C THR A 56 -11.78 6.69 -6.19
N PHE A 57 -10.66 6.31 -6.79
CA PHE A 57 -9.92 5.09 -6.47
C PHE A 57 -8.42 5.40 -6.33
N SER A 58 -7.72 4.57 -5.57
CA SER A 58 -6.26 4.65 -5.46
C SER A 58 -5.59 3.28 -5.47
N LEU A 59 -4.34 3.25 -5.93
CA LEU A 59 -3.51 2.05 -5.96
C LEU A 59 -2.08 2.41 -5.56
N GLY A 60 -1.51 1.67 -4.61
CA GLY A 60 -0.11 1.78 -4.24
C GLY A 60 0.64 0.49 -4.56
N VAL A 61 1.70 0.57 -5.36
CA VAL A 61 2.52 -0.58 -5.74
C VAL A 61 3.90 -0.45 -5.12
N CYS A 62 4.39 -1.48 -4.44
CA CYS A 62 5.72 -1.50 -3.79
C CYS A 62 5.95 -0.25 -2.91
N ASN A 63 6.78 0.70 -3.35
CA ASN A 63 7.06 1.96 -2.63
C ASN A 63 5.81 2.84 -2.44
N GLY A 64 4.87 2.80 -3.39
CA GLY A 64 3.58 3.43 -3.23
C GLY A 64 2.69 2.79 -2.16
N CYS A 65 2.78 1.47 -1.95
CA CYS A 65 2.08 0.79 -0.86
C CYS A 65 2.65 1.24 0.51
N GLN A 66 3.99 1.31 0.61
CA GLN A 66 4.69 1.82 1.79
C GLN A 66 4.27 3.27 2.09
N LEU A 67 4.20 4.12 1.06
CA LEU A 67 3.71 5.49 1.17
C LEU A 67 2.27 5.53 1.71
N MET A 68 1.36 4.75 1.16
CA MET A 68 -0.04 4.73 1.61
C MET A 68 -0.17 4.31 3.09
N ALA A 69 0.64 3.35 3.54
CA ALA A 69 0.71 2.99 4.95
C ALA A 69 1.21 4.17 5.81
N LEU A 70 2.28 4.85 5.36
CA LEU A 70 2.82 6.06 6.01
C LEU A 70 1.79 7.19 6.08
N LEU A 71 0.98 7.39 5.02
CA LEU A 71 -0.09 8.38 4.99
C LEU A 71 -1.31 8.02 5.86
N GLY A 72 -1.36 6.82 6.44
CA GLY A 72 -2.53 6.34 7.19
C GLY A 72 -3.72 6.02 6.29
N TRP A 73 -3.47 5.60 5.05
CA TRP A 73 -4.51 5.17 4.11
C TRP A 73 -4.80 3.67 4.20
N VAL A 74 -3.87 2.90 4.79
CA VAL A 74 -3.99 1.45 5.00
C VAL A 74 -3.72 1.13 6.47
N GLY A 75 -4.61 0.36 7.10
CA GLY A 75 -4.47 -0.10 8.49
C GLY A 75 -4.13 1.02 9.47
N ASN A 76 -4.97 2.06 9.49
CA ASN A 76 -4.80 3.26 10.29
C ASN A 76 -5.41 3.10 11.70
N LYS A 77 -5.01 4.01 12.60
CA LYS A 77 -5.65 4.18 13.91
C LYS A 77 -7.02 4.83 13.75
N SER A 78 -7.84 4.76 14.79
CA SER A 78 -9.18 5.37 14.83
C SER A 78 -9.19 6.88 14.55
N ASN A 79 -8.11 7.59 14.89
CA ASN A 79 -7.93 9.02 14.59
C ASN A 79 -7.39 9.30 13.17
N GLY A 80 -7.33 8.30 12.29
CA GLY A 80 -6.86 8.44 10.91
C GLY A 80 -5.35 8.41 10.73
N THR A 81 -4.56 8.35 11.80
CA THR A 81 -3.09 8.34 11.72
C THR A 81 -2.54 6.95 11.38
N GLN A 82 -1.28 6.90 10.95
CA GLN A 82 -0.60 5.68 10.60
C GLN A 82 -0.61 4.66 11.75
N GLY A 83 -1.07 3.44 11.47
CA GLY A 83 -1.04 2.29 12.40
C GLY A 83 -0.40 1.03 11.83
N THR A 84 0.00 1.08 10.56
CA THR A 84 0.63 -0.02 9.82
C THR A 84 1.90 0.48 9.14
N LEU A 85 2.91 -0.38 9.11
CA LEU A 85 4.19 -0.15 8.48
C LEU A 85 4.57 -1.35 7.64
N LEU A 86 5.35 -1.11 6.59
CA LEU A 86 6.10 -2.15 5.89
C LEU A 86 7.56 -1.98 6.32
N THR A 87 8.17 -3.06 6.78
CA THR A 87 9.52 -3.08 7.36
C THR A 87 10.38 -4.14 6.67
N HIS A 88 11.67 -4.19 7.04
CA HIS A 88 12.61 -5.18 6.51
C HIS A 88 12.02 -6.60 6.51
N ASN A 89 12.27 -7.30 5.39
CA ASN A 89 11.96 -8.71 5.25
C ASN A 89 12.63 -9.51 6.38
N THR A 90 12.02 -10.62 6.79
CA THR A 90 12.60 -11.52 7.81
C THR A 90 13.96 -12.08 7.38
N SER A 91 14.20 -12.22 6.06
CA SER A 91 15.50 -12.65 5.51
C SER A 91 16.62 -11.61 5.69
N GLY A 92 16.28 -10.36 6.03
CA GLY A 92 17.22 -9.24 6.09
C GLY A 92 17.81 -8.86 4.73
N ARG A 93 17.26 -9.37 3.62
CA ARG A 93 17.76 -9.16 2.25
C ARG A 93 16.67 -8.59 1.34
N PHE A 94 17.13 -7.97 0.26
CA PHE A 94 16.27 -7.66 -0.88
C PHE A 94 15.89 -8.96 -1.59
N GLU A 95 14.59 -9.14 -1.82
CA GLU A 95 14.04 -10.31 -2.50
C GLU A 95 13.54 -9.90 -3.88
N CYS A 96 14.12 -10.49 -4.92
CA CYS A 96 13.65 -10.39 -6.30
C CYS A 96 13.21 -11.78 -6.75
N ARG A 97 11.89 -12.02 -6.78
CA ARG A 97 11.32 -13.35 -6.99
C ARG A 97 10.10 -13.28 -7.91
N PHE A 98 9.83 -14.38 -8.58
CA PHE A 98 8.52 -14.65 -9.15
C PHE A 98 7.77 -15.53 -8.15
N SER A 99 6.73 -14.98 -7.51
CA SER A 99 6.03 -15.62 -6.40
C SER A 99 4.57 -15.88 -6.74
N SER A 100 4.03 -17.01 -6.28
CA SER A 100 2.61 -17.32 -6.41
C SER A 100 1.79 -16.57 -5.37
N VAL A 101 0.70 -15.93 -5.82
CA VAL A 101 -0.29 -15.28 -4.97
C VAL A 101 -1.69 -15.76 -5.33
N MET A 102 -2.52 -15.87 -4.30
CA MET A 102 -3.96 -16.15 -4.42
C MET A 102 -4.76 -14.89 -4.15
N ILE A 103 -5.84 -14.70 -4.91
CA ILE A 103 -6.87 -13.70 -4.62
C ILE A 103 -7.95 -14.37 -3.77
N PRO A 104 -8.21 -13.91 -2.53
CA PRO A 104 -9.22 -14.52 -1.67
C PRO A 104 -10.63 -14.49 -2.28
N GLU A 105 -11.45 -15.48 -1.92
CA GLU A 105 -12.88 -15.54 -2.29
C GLU A 105 -13.65 -14.28 -1.86
N LYS A 106 -13.27 -13.72 -0.72
CA LYS A 106 -13.83 -12.48 -0.19
C LYS A 106 -12.76 -11.40 -0.22
N THR A 107 -12.94 -10.43 -1.11
CA THR A 107 -12.12 -9.21 -1.14
C THR A 107 -13.00 -8.02 -1.57
N PRO A 108 -12.84 -6.85 -0.93
CA PRO A 108 -13.49 -5.63 -1.36
C PRO A 108 -12.74 -4.91 -2.50
N ALA A 109 -11.60 -5.44 -2.98
CA ALA A 109 -10.76 -4.76 -3.97
C ALA A 109 -11.41 -4.76 -5.36
N MET A 110 -11.93 -3.60 -5.77
CA MET A 110 -12.60 -3.42 -7.06
C MET A 110 -11.75 -3.81 -8.28
N MET A 111 -10.43 -3.63 -8.21
CA MET A 111 -9.51 -3.93 -9.32
C MET A 111 -9.29 -5.43 -9.53
N LEU A 112 -9.70 -6.27 -8.58
CA LEU A 112 -9.56 -7.73 -8.63
C LEU A 112 -10.90 -8.44 -8.82
N ASN A 113 -11.95 -7.70 -9.20
CA ASN A 113 -13.27 -8.26 -9.39
C ASN A 113 -13.29 -9.28 -10.54
N GLY A 114 -13.88 -10.45 -10.30
CA GLY A 114 -13.89 -11.56 -11.26
C GLY A 114 -12.63 -12.44 -11.21
N MET A 115 -11.67 -12.14 -10.34
CA MET A 115 -10.42 -12.88 -10.18
C MET A 115 -10.36 -13.67 -8.87
N GLN A 116 -11.44 -13.67 -8.08
CA GLN A 116 -11.51 -14.39 -6.80
C GLN A 116 -11.25 -15.89 -6.98
N GLY A 117 -10.49 -16.48 -6.05
CA GLY A 117 -10.09 -17.89 -6.08
C GLY A 117 -8.95 -18.23 -7.04
N SER A 118 -8.55 -17.29 -7.92
CA SER A 118 -7.43 -17.52 -8.82
C SER A 118 -6.08 -17.48 -8.10
N VAL A 119 -5.15 -18.29 -8.62
CA VAL A 119 -3.73 -18.27 -8.24
C VAL A 119 -2.93 -17.83 -9.46
N MET A 120 -2.03 -16.87 -9.28
CA MET A 120 -1.19 -16.34 -10.34
C MET A 120 0.20 -15.99 -9.83
N GLY A 121 1.18 -16.06 -10.74
CA GLY A 121 2.52 -15.60 -10.46
C GLY A 121 2.63 -14.08 -10.61
N VAL A 122 3.31 -13.44 -9.64
CA VAL A 122 3.59 -12.01 -9.65
C VAL A 122 5.08 -11.76 -9.38
N TRP A 123 5.61 -10.71 -10.00
CA TRP A 123 6.96 -10.25 -9.73
C TRP A 123 7.00 -9.49 -8.40
N VAL A 124 7.89 -9.93 -7.52
CA VAL A 124 8.15 -9.35 -6.21
C VAL A 124 9.58 -8.80 -6.20
N ALA A 125 9.74 -7.54 -5.79
CA ALA A 125 11.03 -6.86 -5.75
C ALA A 125 11.07 -5.87 -4.57
N HIS A 126 11.38 -6.34 -3.37
CA HIS A 126 11.43 -5.48 -2.18
C HIS A 126 12.41 -5.96 -1.10
N GLY A 127 13.03 -5.01 -0.39
CA GLY A 127 13.75 -5.26 0.87
C GLY A 127 12.92 -4.99 2.13
N GLU A 128 11.84 -4.20 1.98
CA GLU A 128 10.95 -3.78 3.06
C GLU A 128 9.48 -4.04 2.70
N GLY A 129 9.07 -5.31 2.60
CA GLY A 129 7.68 -5.68 2.25
C GLY A 129 6.87 -6.26 3.40
N ARG A 130 7.45 -6.41 4.58
CA ARG A 130 6.80 -7.10 5.70
C ARG A 130 5.89 -6.17 6.48
N PHE A 131 4.59 -6.46 6.47
CA PHE A 131 3.60 -5.74 7.26
C PHE A 131 3.84 -5.91 8.77
N VAL A 132 3.88 -4.78 9.47
CA VAL A 132 3.92 -4.67 10.93
C VAL A 132 2.79 -3.76 11.37
N PHE A 133 2.02 -4.22 12.34
CA PHE A 133 0.88 -3.51 12.91
C PHE A 133 1.23 -3.03 14.31
N GLU A 134 0.84 -1.81 14.65
CA GLU A 134 1.10 -1.26 15.99
C GLU A 134 0.32 -1.99 17.09
N SER A 135 -0.83 -2.58 16.74
CA SER A 135 -1.62 -3.40 17.68
C SER A 135 -2.36 -4.52 16.96
N ASP A 136 -2.74 -5.55 17.73
CA ASP A 136 -3.60 -6.63 17.25
C ASP A 136 -4.97 -6.13 16.79
N GLN A 137 -5.45 -5.01 17.34
CA GLN A 137 -6.71 -4.42 16.92
C GLN A 137 -6.64 -3.91 15.48
N ILE A 138 -5.53 -3.26 15.10
CA ILE A 138 -5.30 -2.81 13.72
C ILE A 138 -5.11 -4.01 12.79
N LYS A 139 -4.35 -5.02 13.24
CA LYS A 139 -4.20 -6.27 12.48
C LYS A 139 -5.54 -6.95 12.19
N LYS A 140 -6.45 -6.96 13.18
CA LYS A 140 -7.81 -7.50 13.03
C LYS A 140 -8.66 -6.63 12.10
N SER A 141 -8.55 -5.31 12.17
CA SER A 141 -9.39 -4.40 11.35
C SER A 141 -9.09 -4.50 9.85
N VAL A 142 -7.86 -4.87 9.46
CA VAL A 142 -7.49 -5.04 8.05
C VAL A 142 -7.76 -6.44 7.51
N LYS A 143 -8.09 -7.42 8.37
CA LYS A 143 -8.19 -8.84 7.99
C LYS A 143 -9.17 -9.06 6.84
N ASP A 144 -10.33 -8.41 6.89
CA ASP A 144 -11.39 -8.55 5.87
C ASP A 144 -11.09 -7.76 4.59
N PHE A 145 -10.00 -6.99 4.55
CA PHE A 145 -9.54 -6.20 3.40
C PHE A 145 -8.33 -6.83 2.69
N VAL A 146 -7.82 -7.96 3.19
CA VAL A 146 -6.72 -8.69 2.54
C VAL A 146 -7.17 -9.14 1.16
N SER A 147 -6.40 -8.77 0.13
CA SER A 147 -6.79 -8.94 -1.27
C SER A 147 -5.81 -9.78 -2.09
N LEU A 148 -4.61 -10.02 -1.55
CA LEU A 148 -3.58 -10.90 -2.13
C LEU A 148 -2.89 -11.64 -0.98
N ILE A 149 -2.68 -12.93 -1.16
CA ILE A 149 -2.05 -13.82 -0.17
C ILE A 149 -0.97 -14.63 -0.87
N TYR A 150 0.26 -14.64 -0.34
CA TYR A 150 1.31 -15.55 -0.83
C TYR A 150 0.89 -17.01 -0.60
N VAL A 151 1.13 -17.87 -1.59
CA VAL A 151 0.84 -19.31 -1.48
C VAL A 151 2.06 -20.16 -1.81
N ASP A 152 2.10 -21.36 -1.24
CA ASP A 152 3.07 -22.40 -1.58
C ASP A 152 2.71 -23.13 -2.89
N ASP A 153 3.50 -24.13 -3.27
CA ASP A 153 3.30 -24.92 -4.49
C ASP A 153 2.03 -25.79 -4.44
N ASP A 154 1.46 -26.02 -3.24
CA ASP A 154 0.17 -26.70 -3.04
C ASP A 154 -1.02 -25.72 -3.09
N ASN A 155 -0.79 -24.44 -3.43
CA ASN A 155 -1.75 -23.34 -3.38
C ASN A 155 -2.33 -23.07 -1.97
N LYS A 156 -1.63 -23.45 -0.90
CA LYS A 156 -2.03 -23.14 0.47
C LYS A 156 -1.43 -21.79 0.89
N PRO A 157 -2.15 -20.99 1.70
CA PRO A 157 -1.59 -19.76 2.26
C PRO A 157 -0.25 -20.01 2.94
N ALA A 158 0.80 -19.36 2.43
CA ALA A 158 2.13 -19.47 2.99
C ALA A 158 2.14 -18.81 4.37
N THR A 159 2.37 -19.61 5.42
CA THR A 159 2.65 -19.08 6.75
C THR A 159 4.09 -18.60 6.82
N MET A 160 4.28 -17.31 7.13
CA MET A 160 5.58 -16.78 7.57
C MET A 160 5.81 -17.04 9.06
#